data_AF-A0A942HIQ4-F1
#
_entry.id   AF-A0A942HIQ4-F1
#
_cell.length_a   1.000
_cell.length_b   1.000
_cell.length_c   1.000
_cell.angle_alpha   90.00
_cell.angle_beta   90.00
_cell.angle_gamma   90.00
#
_symmetry.space_group_name_H-M   'P 1'
#
loop_
_entity.id
_entity.type
_entity.pdbx_description
1 polymer ?
#
loop_
_entity_poly.entity_id
_entity_poly.type
_entity_poly.pdbx_seq_one_letter_code
_entity_poly.pdbx_strand_id
1 'polypeptide(L)'
;MRSIVYGSVCSPYSMNFLFSLLLSFLPPYYRQHYERESQAHILRATVATAFAELILACIFYANGFVNYIPNAAISPAAFLEYFFSWQGLMLAFFFFDGAIRLLAAVAGQAIGITPLYAIAWIHAWWHRRNLKKSECPLVPDLVERVDSGPGLRILSCRPRKNWDKWMTVMYEENLYEIVDAKLSTPPRPYVYLLGPMPESKVIRGLHRYHPDEVLDLDQD
;
A
#
# COMPACT_ATOMS: atom_id res chain seq x y z
N MET A 1 -22.19 -32.57 21.82
CA MET A 1 -22.62 -31.18 22.10
C MET A 1 -21.39 -30.27 22.10
N ARG A 2 -21.16 -29.50 21.03
CA ARG A 2 -20.08 -28.50 20.98
C ARG A 2 -20.70 -27.14 21.34
N SER A 3 -20.31 -26.62 22.49
CA SER A 3 -20.66 -25.26 22.93
C SER A 3 -19.93 -24.26 22.03
N ILE A 4 -20.68 -23.55 21.20
CA ILE A 4 -20.17 -22.40 20.44
C ILE A 4 -20.18 -21.23 21.42
N VAL A 5 -19.00 -20.92 21.96
CA VAL A 5 -18.78 -19.71 22.74
C VAL A 5 -18.89 -18.53 21.77
N TYR A 6 -20.04 -17.85 21.78
CA TYR A 6 -20.18 -16.55 21.16
C TYR A 6 -19.27 -15.58 21.91
N GLY A 7 -18.09 -15.33 21.34
CA GLY A 7 -17.20 -14.28 21.79
C GLY A 7 -17.97 -12.98 21.83
N SER A 8 -17.92 -12.32 22.98
CA SER A 8 -18.46 -10.99 23.22
C SER A 8 -18.15 -10.10 22.01
N VAL A 9 -19.19 -9.73 21.26
CA VAL A 9 -19.10 -8.73 20.21
C VAL A 9 -18.68 -7.47 20.95
N CYS A 10 -17.40 -7.12 20.86
CA CYS A 10 -16.92 -5.83 21.32
C CYS A 10 -17.87 -4.80 20.73
N SER A 11 -18.54 -4.06 21.62
CA SER A 11 -19.42 -2.96 21.24
C SER A 11 -18.70 -2.17 20.16
N PRO A 12 -19.32 -1.94 18.98
CA PRO A 12 -18.70 -1.12 17.96
C PRO A 12 -18.41 0.21 18.62
N TYR A 13 -17.15 0.47 18.92
CA TYR A 13 -16.71 1.76 19.42
C TYR A 13 -17.24 2.75 18.41
N SER A 14 -18.23 3.55 18.79
CA SER A 14 -18.77 4.58 17.92
C SER A 14 -17.61 5.51 17.63
N MET A 15 -16.95 5.30 16.48
CA MET A 15 -15.80 6.10 16.10
C MET A 15 -16.29 7.53 16.01
N ASN A 16 -15.82 8.35 16.94
CA ASN A 16 -16.21 9.74 17.00
C ASN A 16 -15.89 10.40 15.66
N PHE A 17 -16.79 11.23 15.15
CA PHE A 17 -16.62 11.94 13.88
C PHE A 17 -15.27 12.68 13.81
N LEU A 18 -14.78 13.20 14.94
CA LEU A 18 -13.46 13.82 15.07
C LEU A 18 -12.32 12.88 14.66
N PHE A 19 -12.39 11.60 15.04
CA PHE A 19 -11.40 10.61 14.63
C PHE A 19 -11.48 10.32 13.12
N SER A 20 -12.69 10.23 12.58
CA SER A 20 -12.90 10.09 11.13
C SER A 20 -12.38 11.30 10.35
N LEU A 21 -12.40 12.49 10.95
CA LEU A 21 -11.84 13.73 10.40
C LEU A 21 -10.31 13.66 10.35
N LEU A 22 -9.66 13.17 11.40
CA LEU A 22 -8.21 12.93 11.35
C LEU A 22 -7.84 11.86 10.32
N LEU A 23 -8.60 10.78 10.23
CA LEU A 23 -8.39 9.72 9.25
C LEU A 23 -8.64 10.16 7.80
N SER A 24 -9.50 11.15 7.56
CA SER A 24 -9.78 11.65 6.22
C SER A 24 -8.62 12.43 5.61
N PHE A 25 -7.66 12.87 6.41
CA PHE A 25 -6.41 13.46 5.92
C PHE A 25 -5.39 12.40 5.50
N LEU A 26 -5.42 11.21 6.10
CA LEU A 26 -4.42 10.18 5.86
C LEU A 26 -4.61 9.49 4.48
N PRO A 27 -3.50 9.14 3.81
CA PRO A 27 -3.53 8.27 2.63
C PRO A 27 -4.15 6.89 2.96
N PRO A 28 -4.83 6.24 2.00
CA PRO A 28 -5.50 4.94 2.18
C PRO A 28 -4.61 3.88 2.83
N TYR A 29 -3.32 3.84 2.46
CA TYR A 29 -2.33 2.91 3.00
C TYR A 29 -2.27 2.92 4.53
N TYR A 30 -2.32 4.09 5.17
CA TYR A 30 -2.19 4.22 6.63
C TYR A 30 -3.49 3.98 7.39
N ARG A 31 -4.64 4.00 6.71
CA ARG A 31 -5.96 3.84 7.35
C ARG A 31 -6.68 2.54 6.99
N GLN A 32 -6.07 1.67 6.17
CA GLN A 32 -6.65 0.41 5.71
C GLN A 32 -7.18 -0.46 6.87
N HIS A 33 -6.53 -0.41 8.04
CA HIS A 33 -6.96 -1.14 9.23
C HIS A 33 -8.30 -0.64 9.81
N TYR A 34 -8.59 0.66 9.68
CA TYR A 34 -9.79 1.31 10.24
C TYR A 34 -10.92 1.47 9.23
N GLU A 35 -10.64 1.30 7.94
CA GLU A 35 -11.58 1.59 6.84
C GLU A 35 -12.78 0.63 6.81
N ARG A 36 -12.61 -0.62 7.25
CA ARG A 36 -13.70 -1.62 7.29
C ARG A 36 -14.85 -1.23 8.21
N GLU A 37 -14.57 -0.49 9.28
CA GLU A 37 -15.56 -0.15 10.31
C GLU A 37 -16.15 1.25 10.14
N SER A 38 -15.48 2.14 9.39
CA SER A 38 -15.75 3.58 9.42
C SER A 38 -15.96 4.23 8.05
N GLN A 39 -16.11 3.45 6.98
CA GLN A 39 -16.18 3.95 5.59
C GLN A 39 -17.20 5.09 5.39
N ALA A 40 -18.41 4.98 5.95
CA ALA A 40 -19.43 6.01 5.84
C ALA A 40 -19.06 7.33 6.55
N HIS A 41 -18.40 7.25 7.70
CA HIS A 41 -17.97 8.42 8.46
C HIS A 41 -16.75 9.10 7.85
N ILE A 42 -15.80 8.31 7.33
CA ILE A 42 -14.63 8.82 6.60
C ILE A 42 -15.06 9.60 5.36
N LEU A 43 -16.03 9.09 4.60
CA LEU A 43 -16.51 9.79 3.41
C LEU A 43 -17.11 11.16 3.75
N ARG A 44 -17.99 11.22 4.76
CA ARG A 44 -18.57 12.48 5.25
C ARG A 44 -17.52 13.45 5.76
N ALA A 45 -16.52 12.95 6.49
CA ALA A 45 -15.42 13.76 6.99
C ALA A 45 -14.51 14.27 5.86
N THR A 46 -14.32 13.48 4.80
CA THR A 46 -13.59 13.90 3.58
C THR A 46 -14.33 15.05 2.89
N VAL A 47 -15.66 14.94 2.70
CA VAL A 47 -16.46 16.03 2.13
C VAL A 47 -16.36 17.29 2.98
N ALA A 48 -16.50 17.18 4.31
CA ALA A 48 -16.44 18.33 5.22
C ALA A 48 -15.08 19.03 5.17
N THR A 49 -13.98 18.28 5.17
CA THR A 49 -12.62 18.83 5.13
C THR A 49 -12.28 19.42 3.75
N ALA A 50 -12.69 18.78 2.66
CA ALA A 50 -12.55 19.33 1.31
C ALA A 50 -13.32 20.64 1.14
N PHE A 51 -14.53 20.73 1.71
CA PHE A 51 -15.31 21.97 1.70
C PHE A 51 -14.64 23.08 2.51
N ALA A 52 -14.05 22.75 3.67
CA ALA A 52 -13.30 23.71 4.46
C ALA A 52 -12.06 24.25 3.70
N GLU A 53 -11.36 23.41 2.94
CA GLU A 53 -10.23 23.82 2.09
C GLU A 53 -10.69 24.79 0.98
N LEU A 54 -11.83 24.53 0.35
CA LEU A 54 -12.41 25.44 -0.65
C LEU A 54 -12.81 26.79 -0.03
N ILE A 55 -13.37 26.80 1.18
CA ILE A 55 -13.65 28.06 1.90
C ILE A 55 -12.35 28.83 2.16
N LEU A 56 -11.29 28.16 2.61
CA LEU A 56 -9.99 28.79 2.81
C LEU A 56 -9.44 29.37 1.50
N ALA A 57 -9.54 28.65 0.39
CA ALA A 57 -9.17 29.15 -0.93
C ALA A 57 -9.95 30.43 -1.31
N CYS A 58 -11.27 30.46 -1.06
CA CYS A 58 -12.09 31.66 -1.27
C CYS A 58 -11.65 32.84 -0.40
N ILE A 59 -11.28 32.60 0.86
CA ILE A 59 -10.77 33.64 1.77
C ILE A 59 -9.45 34.21 1.25
N PHE A 60 -8.51 33.35 0.84
CA PHE A 60 -7.25 33.79 0.24
C PHE A 60 -7.50 34.59 -1.04
N TYR A 61 -8.44 34.15 -1.87
CA TYR A 61 -8.80 34.83 -3.12
C TYR A 61 -9.33 36.24 -2.84
N ALA A 62 -10.30 36.36 -1.92
CA ALA A 62 -10.87 37.65 -1.54
C ALA A 62 -9.81 38.58 -0.94
N ASN A 63 -8.93 38.04 -0.09
CA ASN A 63 -7.83 38.80 0.50
C ASN A 63 -6.86 39.32 -0.57
N GLY A 64 -6.45 38.47 -1.51
CA GLY A 64 -5.63 38.86 -2.66
C GLY A 64 -6.32 39.89 -3.54
N PHE A 65 -7.59 39.68 -3.86
CA PHE A 65 -8.36 40.60 -4.70
C PHE A 65 -8.49 41.98 -4.07
N VAL A 66 -8.79 42.07 -2.77
CA VAL A 66 -9.00 43.35 -2.07
C VAL A 66 -7.69 44.08 -1.83
N ASN A 67 -6.62 43.38 -1.42
CA ASN A 67 -5.39 44.05 -0.99
C ASN A 67 -4.37 44.24 -2.10
N TYR A 68 -4.39 43.39 -3.13
CA TYR A 68 -3.32 43.33 -4.12
C TYR A 68 -3.68 44.02 -5.43
N ILE A 69 -4.86 43.74 -5.99
CA ILE A 69 -5.26 44.23 -7.32
C ILE A 69 -5.41 45.77 -7.38
N PRO A 70 -5.98 46.46 -6.38
CA PRO A 70 -6.16 47.92 -6.46
C PRO A 70 -4.86 48.71 -6.48
N ASN A 71 -3.76 48.13 -5.97
CA ASN A 71 -2.47 48.80 -5.81
C ASN A 71 -1.54 48.62 -7.01
N ALA A 72 -1.92 47.83 -8.00
CA ALA A 72 -1.04 47.47 -9.10
C ALA A 72 -1.23 48.36 -10.33
N ALA A 73 -0.12 48.74 -10.96
CA ALA A 73 -0.12 49.61 -12.14
C ALA A 73 -0.71 48.94 -13.41
N ILE A 74 -0.60 47.61 -13.52
CA ILE A 74 -1.05 46.82 -14.67
C ILE A 74 -1.78 45.58 -14.15
N SER A 75 -3.11 45.53 -14.28
CA SER A 75 -3.93 44.48 -13.64
C SER A 75 -3.57 43.04 -14.04
N PRO A 76 -3.26 42.71 -15.31
CA PRO A 76 -2.81 41.36 -15.66
C PRO A 76 -1.45 40.98 -15.04
N ALA A 77 -0.51 41.93 -14.96
CA ALA A 77 0.79 41.69 -14.34
C ALA A 77 0.65 41.48 -12.83
N ALA A 78 -0.23 42.24 -12.18
CA ALA A 78 -0.58 42.08 -10.77
C ALA A 78 -1.13 40.69 -10.48
N PHE A 79 -2.01 40.18 -11.33
CA PHE A 79 -2.56 38.84 -11.15
C PHE A 79 -1.48 37.77 -11.20
N LEU A 80 -0.54 37.86 -12.16
CA LEU A 80 0.59 36.95 -12.24
C LEU A 80 1.51 37.06 -11.02
N GLU A 81 1.83 38.28 -10.58
CA GLU A 81 2.68 38.50 -9.41
C GLU A 81 2.03 37.96 -8.13
N TYR A 82 0.72 38.17 -7.95
CA TYR A 82 -0.05 37.56 -6.86
C TYR A 82 -0.02 36.02 -6.94
N PHE A 83 -0.17 35.45 -8.14
CA PHE A 83 -0.18 34.00 -8.33
C PHE A 83 1.14 33.34 -7.88
N PHE A 84 2.28 34.01 -8.11
CA PHE A 84 3.60 33.55 -7.65
C PHE A 84 3.96 33.99 -6.22
N SER A 85 3.12 34.81 -5.58
CA SER A 85 3.28 35.14 -4.17
C SER A 85 3.00 33.93 -3.28
N TRP A 86 3.51 33.95 -2.05
CA TRP A 86 3.23 32.89 -1.07
C TRP A 86 1.73 32.67 -0.85
N GLN A 87 0.93 33.76 -0.85
CA GLN A 87 -0.52 33.67 -0.70
C GLN A 87 -1.20 33.03 -1.92
N GLY A 88 -0.76 33.37 -3.14
CA GLY A 88 -1.25 32.76 -4.36
C GLY A 88 -0.95 31.26 -4.44
N LEU A 89 0.24 30.84 -4.00
CA LEU A 89 0.61 29.44 -3.89
C LEU A 89 -0.25 28.68 -2.87
N MET A 90 -0.52 29.26 -1.70
CA MET A 90 -1.44 28.68 -0.70
C MET A 90 -2.87 28.57 -1.24
N LEU A 91 -3.36 29.60 -1.94
CA LEU A 91 -4.65 29.58 -2.62
C LEU A 91 -4.73 28.44 -3.63
N ALA A 92 -3.74 28.33 -4.51
CA ALA A 92 -3.70 27.28 -5.52
C ALA A 92 -3.69 25.89 -4.86
N PHE A 93 -2.87 25.73 -3.81
CA PHE A 93 -2.80 24.48 -3.05
C PHE A 93 -4.17 24.08 -2.46
N PHE A 94 -4.81 24.94 -1.67
CA PHE A 94 -6.10 24.62 -1.05
C PHE A 94 -7.21 24.42 -2.07
N PHE A 95 -7.19 25.18 -3.16
CA PHE A 95 -8.16 25.04 -4.24
C PHE A 95 -8.04 23.68 -4.92
N PHE A 96 -6.84 23.30 -5.38
CA PHE A 96 -6.65 22.04 -6.08
C PHE A 96 -6.82 20.84 -5.15
N ASP A 97 -6.28 20.87 -3.93
CA ASP A 97 -6.42 19.77 -2.97
C ASP A 97 -7.89 19.57 -2.58
N GLY A 98 -8.59 20.65 -2.21
CA GLY A 98 -10.01 20.62 -1.87
C GLY A 98 -10.89 20.17 -3.03
N ALA A 99 -10.63 20.64 -4.25
CA ALA A 99 -11.39 20.24 -5.45
C ALA A 99 -11.20 18.75 -5.77
N ILE A 100 -9.96 18.24 -5.76
CA ILE A 100 -9.67 16.83 -6.02
C ILE A 100 -10.35 15.94 -4.97
N ARG A 101 -10.24 16.30 -3.69
CA ARG A 101 -10.85 15.53 -2.59
C ARG A 101 -12.36 15.56 -2.64
N LEU A 102 -12.97 16.69 -3.00
CA LEU A 102 -14.41 16.79 -3.16
C LEU A 102 -14.90 15.94 -4.34
N LEU A 103 -14.25 16.02 -5.51
CA LEU A 103 -14.59 15.21 -6.68
C LEU A 103 -14.47 13.72 -6.39
N ALA A 104 -13.40 13.31 -5.71
CA ALA A 104 -13.21 11.93 -5.30
C ALA A 104 -14.31 11.48 -4.32
N ALA A 105 -14.66 12.31 -3.34
CA ALA A 105 -15.71 12.00 -2.38
C ALA A 105 -17.09 11.87 -3.05
N VAL A 106 -17.39 12.70 -4.05
CA VAL A 106 -18.59 12.56 -4.89
C VAL A 106 -18.59 11.23 -5.65
N ALA A 107 -17.42 10.76 -6.08
CA ALA A 107 -17.24 9.43 -6.66
C ALA A 107 -17.25 8.27 -5.62
N GLY A 108 -17.52 8.56 -4.35
CA GLY A 108 -17.54 7.57 -3.26
C GLY A 108 -16.16 7.18 -2.74
N GLN A 109 -15.11 7.90 -3.14
CA GLN A 109 -13.73 7.65 -2.73
C GLN A 109 -13.24 8.72 -1.75
N ALA A 110 -12.78 8.29 -0.58
CA ALA A 110 -12.16 9.20 0.37
C ALA A 110 -10.65 9.35 0.08
N ILE A 111 -10.21 10.47 -0.47
CA ILE A 111 -8.79 10.74 -0.71
C ILE A 111 -8.23 11.63 0.41
N GLY A 112 -7.07 11.25 0.94
CA GLY A 112 -6.30 12.06 1.90
C GLY A 112 -5.72 13.33 1.29
N ILE A 113 -5.03 14.15 2.08
CA ILE A 113 -4.40 15.37 1.56
C ILE A 113 -3.16 15.03 0.73
N THR A 114 -2.97 15.75 -0.38
CA THR A 114 -1.92 15.48 -1.37
C THR A 114 -0.49 15.49 -0.77
N PRO A 115 -0.11 16.40 0.15
CA PRO A 115 1.23 16.37 0.74
C PRO A 115 1.54 15.09 1.51
N LEU A 116 0.54 14.49 2.16
CA LEU A 116 0.75 13.23 2.88
C LEU A 116 0.95 12.05 1.93
N TYR A 117 0.43 12.10 0.71
CA TYR A 117 0.78 11.11 -0.32
C TYR A 117 2.25 11.19 -0.73
N ALA A 118 2.80 12.41 -0.85
CA ALA A 118 4.23 12.57 -1.13
C ALA A 118 5.09 11.96 0.00
N ILE A 119 4.71 12.20 1.26
CA ILE A 119 5.38 11.60 2.42
C ILE A 119 5.22 10.07 2.42
N ALA A 120 4.01 9.56 2.14
CA ALA A 120 3.75 8.12 2.03
C ALA A 120 4.63 7.46 0.96
N TRP A 121 4.79 8.12 -0.18
CA TRP A 121 5.63 7.66 -1.28
C TRP A 121 7.10 7.63 -0.91
N ILE A 122 7.62 8.68 -0.27
CA ILE A 122 8.99 8.74 0.25
C ILE A 122 9.21 7.64 1.30
N HIS A 123 8.27 7.48 2.23
CA HIS A 123 8.31 6.43 3.24
C HIS A 123 8.34 5.03 2.61
N ALA A 124 7.47 4.76 1.63
CA ALA A 124 7.45 3.49 0.91
C ALA A 124 8.73 3.25 0.09
N TRP A 125 9.34 4.32 -0.44
CA TRP A 125 10.62 4.23 -1.14
C TRP A 125 11.77 3.91 -0.18
N TRP A 126 11.84 4.57 0.98
CA TRP A 126 12.82 4.23 2.03
C TRP A 126 12.62 2.83 2.58
N HIS A 127 11.38 2.44 2.84
CA HIS A 127 11.07 1.09 3.32
C HIS A 127 11.57 0.03 2.33
N ARG A 128 11.29 0.22 1.02
CA ARG A 128 11.82 -0.65 -0.04
C ARG A 128 13.35 -0.68 -0.07
N ARG A 129 14.02 0.47 0.09
CA ARG A 129 15.50 0.52 0.16
C ARG A 129 16.06 -0.17 1.39
N ASN A 130 15.41 -0.04 2.54
CA ASN A 130 15.85 -0.68 3.77
C ASN A 130 15.66 -2.20 3.70
N LEU A 131 14.55 -2.65 3.11
CA LEU A 131 14.34 -4.08 2.82
C LEU A 131 15.47 -4.65 1.97
N LYS A 132 15.85 -3.94 0.89
CA LYS A 132 17.01 -4.30 0.05
C LYS A 132 18.34 -4.33 0.80
N LYS A 133 18.51 -3.53 1.86
CA LYS A 133 19.73 -3.54 2.69
C LYS A 133 19.72 -4.66 3.75
N SER A 134 18.54 -5.02 4.26
CA SER A 134 18.36 -6.12 5.22
C SER A 134 18.34 -7.50 4.56
N GLU A 135 18.25 -7.52 3.24
CA GLU A 135 18.30 -8.72 2.42
C GLU A 135 19.64 -9.44 2.61
N CYS A 136 19.59 -10.67 3.13
CA CYS A 136 20.76 -11.51 3.36
C CYS A 136 21.61 -11.66 2.08
N PRO A 137 22.92 -11.95 2.19
CA PRO A 137 23.75 -12.25 1.03
C PRO A 137 23.06 -13.30 0.15
N LEU A 138 23.17 -13.14 -1.16
CA LEU A 138 22.66 -14.11 -2.13
C LEU A 138 23.45 -15.41 -1.96
N VAL A 139 22.77 -16.44 -1.49
CA VAL A 139 23.32 -17.79 -1.31
C VAL A 139 22.41 -18.73 -2.09
N PRO A 140 22.97 -19.71 -2.84
CA PRO A 140 22.18 -20.74 -3.51
C PRO A 140 21.21 -21.42 -2.55
N ASP A 141 20.04 -21.74 -3.09
CA ASP A 141 18.98 -22.40 -2.35
C ASP A 141 19.45 -23.81 -1.92
N LEU A 142 19.04 -24.23 -0.72
CA LEU A 142 19.34 -25.57 -0.20
C LEU A 142 18.13 -26.46 -0.39
N VAL A 143 18.30 -27.59 -1.06
CA VAL A 143 17.24 -28.56 -1.29
C VAL A 143 17.49 -29.78 -0.41
N GLU A 144 16.57 -30.03 0.52
CA GLU A 144 16.59 -31.17 1.43
C GLU A 144 15.44 -32.12 1.08
N ARG A 145 15.70 -33.43 1.07
CA ARG A 145 14.64 -34.44 1.01
C ARG A 145 14.09 -34.63 2.43
N VAL A 146 12.78 -34.70 2.58
CA VAL A 146 12.16 -34.91 3.89
C VAL A 146 12.36 -36.37 4.30
N ASP A 147 13.03 -36.62 5.44
CA ASP A 147 13.44 -37.96 5.88
C ASP A 147 12.33 -39.01 5.90
N SER A 148 11.08 -38.58 6.10
CA SER A 148 9.92 -39.43 6.29
C SER A 148 8.92 -39.44 5.12
N GLY A 149 9.28 -38.91 3.94
CA GLY A 149 8.38 -38.98 2.79
C GLY A 149 8.96 -38.50 1.46
N PRO A 150 8.18 -38.61 0.36
CA PRO A 150 8.57 -38.15 -0.97
C PRO A 150 8.60 -36.62 -1.12
N GLY A 151 8.53 -35.89 0.00
CA GLY A 151 8.49 -34.43 0.01
C GLY A 151 9.87 -33.80 -0.15
N LEU A 152 9.89 -32.60 -0.73
CA LEU A 152 11.06 -31.76 -0.81
C LEU A 152 10.90 -30.55 0.10
N ARG A 153 12.01 -30.10 0.67
CA ARG A 153 12.11 -28.88 1.44
C ARG A 153 13.14 -27.99 0.77
N ILE A 154 12.69 -26.85 0.26
CA ILE A 154 13.56 -25.86 -0.37
C ILE A 154 13.72 -24.69 0.59
N LEU A 155 14.95 -24.44 1.03
CA LEU A 155 15.31 -23.27 1.80
C LEU A 155 15.87 -22.22 0.85
N SER A 156 15.27 -21.05 0.81
CA SER A 156 15.67 -19.93 -0.05
C SER A 156 16.01 -18.68 0.74
N CYS A 157 16.99 -17.92 0.23
CA CYS A 157 17.39 -16.63 0.80
C CYS A 157 16.47 -15.47 0.36
N ARG A 158 15.63 -15.67 -0.66
CA ARG A 158 14.69 -14.67 -1.20
C ARG A 158 13.27 -15.25 -1.33
N PRO A 159 12.23 -14.41 -1.22
CA PRO A 159 10.88 -14.86 -1.50
C PRO A 159 10.72 -15.11 -3.00
N ARG A 160 10.28 -16.30 -3.38
CA ARG A 160 10.00 -16.64 -4.78
C ARG A 160 8.67 -16.03 -5.22
N LYS A 161 8.72 -15.07 -6.15
CA LYS A 161 7.53 -14.46 -6.74
C LYS A 161 6.77 -15.53 -7.54
N ASN A 162 5.44 -15.58 -7.39
CA ASN A 162 4.55 -16.55 -8.06
C ASN A 162 4.62 -18.00 -7.55
N TRP A 163 5.30 -18.26 -6.43
CA TRP A 163 5.23 -19.55 -5.74
C TRP A 163 3.97 -19.59 -4.87
N ASP A 164 2.82 -19.79 -5.51
CA ASP A 164 1.54 -20.01 -4.86
C ASP A 164 1.16 -21.50 -4.82
N LYS A 165 0.05 -21.84 -4.15
CA LYS A 165 -0.45 -23.22 -4.03
C LYS A 165 -0.82 -23.86 -5.39
N TRP A 166 -0.93 -23.07 -6.46
CA TRP A 166 -1.35 -23.52 -7.78
C TRP A 166 -0.17 -23.75 -8.73
N MET A 167 1.03 -23.32 -8.34
CA MET A 167 2.26 -23.53 -9.09
C MET A 167 2.75 -24.98 -8.96
N THR A 168 3.06 -25.59 -10.10
CA THR A 168 3.79 -26.86 -10.15
C THR A 168 5.27 -26.58 -10.37
N VAL A 169 6.11 -27.11 -9.48
CA VAL A 169 7.56 -26.97 -9.53
C VAL A 169 8.17 -28.28 -10.01
N MET A 170 8.98 -28.22 -11.05
CA MET A 170 9.72 -29.37 -11.58
C MET A 170 11.15 -29.33 -11.06
N TYR A 171 11.59 -30.40 -10.40
CA TYR A 171 12.94 -30.56 -9.88
C TYR A 171 13.42 -31.99 -10.10
N GLU A 172 14.60 -32.18 -10.69
CA GLU A 172 15.14 -33.51 -11.05
C GLU A 172 14.13 -34.38 -11.82
N GLU A 173 13.43 -33.81 -12.82
CA GLU A 173 12.37 -34.46 -13.62
C GLU A 173 11.12 -34.91 -12.83
N ASN A 174 11.02 -34.56 -11.55
CA ASN A 174 9.86 -34.86 -10.71
C ASN A 174 8.99 -33.61 -10.53
N LEU A 175 7.67 -33.79 -10.52
CA LEU A 175 6.69 -32.73 -10.36
C LEU A 175 6.22 -32.62 -8.91
N TYR A 176 6.31 -31.42 -8.37
CA TYR A 176 5.93 -31.11 -7.02
C TYR A 176 4.93 -29.95 -6.97
N GLU A 177 4.07 -29.96 -5.96
CA GLU A 177 3.20 -28.85 -5.60
C GLU A 177 3.64 -28.21 -4.29
N ILE A 178 3.43 -26.91 -4.15
CA ILE A 178 3.73 -26.19 -2.92
C ILE A 178 2.64 -26.49 -1.90
N VAL A 179 3.01 -27.22 -0.85
CA VAL A 179 2.11 -27.61 0.24
C VAL A 179 2.05 -26.53 1.30
N ASP A 180 3.21 -25.95 1.64
CA ASP A 180 3.33 -24.97 2.72
C ASP A 180 4.53 -24.05 2.50
N ALA A 181 4.48 -22.86 3.08
CA ALA A 181 5.56 -21.86 3.04
C ALA A 181 5.71 -21.24 4.43
N LYS A 182 6.90 -21.34 5.02
CA LYS A 182 7.21 -20.86 6.38
C LYS A 182 8.40 -19.93 6.38
N LEU A 183 8.43 -19.05 7.39
CA LEU A 183 9.61 -18.25 7.71
C LEU A 183 10.49 -18.99 8.74
N SER A 184 11.80 -18.98 8.49
CA SER A 184 12.86 -19.56 9.31
C SER A 184 13.92 -18.50 9.64
N THR A 185 14.94 -18.88 10.40
CA THR A 185 16.07 -18.00 10.70
C THR A 185 16.99 -17.81 9.48
N PRO A 186 17.67 -16.66 9.37
CA PRO A 186 18.74 -16.45 8.39
C PRO A 186 19.80 -17.56 8.42
N PRO A 187 20.50 -17.85 7.30
CA PRO A 187 20.59 -17.07 6.07
C PRO A 187 19.51 -17.38 5.01
N ARG A 188 18.68 -18.41 5.22
CA ARG A 188 17.62 -18.83 4.28
C ARG A 188 16.25 -18.79 4.97
N PRO A 189 15.69 -17.58 5.16
CA PRO A 189 14.47 -17.43 5.94
C PRO A 189 13.23 -17.98 5.23
N TYR A 190 13.23 -18.23 3.93
CA TYR A 190 12.05 -18.73 3.23
C TYR A 190 12.14 -20.24 3.07
N VAL A 191 11.22 -20.99 3.67
CA VAL A 191 11.20 -22.45 3.61
C VAL A 191 9.93 -22.90 2.92
N TYR A 192 10.08 -23.51 1.75
CA TYR A 192 8.99 -24.07 0.96
C TYR A 192 8.96 -25.58 1.15
N LEU A 193 7.80 -26.11 1.54
CA LEU A 193 7.54 -27.54 1.60
C LEU A 193 6.77 -27.95 0.36
N LEU A 194 7.35 -28.87 -0.39
CA LEU A 194 6.88 -29.36 -1.65
C LEU A 194 6.45 -30.82 -1.50
N GLY A 195 5.25 -31.13 -1.94
CA GLY A 195 4.71 -32.50 -1.97
C GLY A 195 4.69 -33.03 -3.40
N PRO A 196 4.79 -34.34 -3.62
CA PRO A 196 4.65 -34.90 -4.96
C PRO A 196 3.28 -34.56 -5.53
N MET A 197 3.26 -34.13 -6.79
CA MET A 197 2.01 -33.83 -7.47
C MET A 197 1.27 -35.13 -7.83
N PRO A 198 -0.02 -35.28 -7.49
CA PRO A 198 -0.79 -36.47 -7.87
C PRO A 198 -1.00 -36.50 -9.39
N GLU A 199 -0.87 -37.69 -10.00
CA GLU A 199 -0.96 -37.89 -11.46
C GLU A 199 -2.28 -37.42 -12.09
N SER A 200 -3.36 -37.37 -11.30
CA SER A 200 -4.68 -36.95 -11.76
C SER A 200 -4.89 -35.43 -11.81
N LYS A 201 -3.94 -34.64 -11.30
CA LYS A 201 -4.10 -33.18 -11.18
C LYS A 201 -3.64 -32.47 -12.45
N VAL A 202 -4.42 -31.49 -12.90
CA VAL A 202 -4.08 -30.67 -14.07
C VAL A 202 -3.04 -29.60 -13.72
N ILE A 203 -1.97 -29.52 -14.51
CA ILE A 203 -0.91 -28.51 -14.37
C ILE A 203 -1.43 -27.17 -14.91
N ARG A 204 -1.45 -26.13 -14.06
CA ARG A 204 -1.86 -24.76 -14.45
C ARG A 204 -0.69 -23.84 -14.80
N GLY A 205 0.47 -24.13 -14.24
CA GLY A 205 1.73 -23.45 -14.49
C GLY A 205 2.87 -24.38 -14.10
N LEU A 206 3.93 -24.41 -14.90
CA LEU A 206 5.09 -25.27 -14.69
C LEU A 206 6.33 -24.39 -14.58
N HIS A 207 6.97 -24.42 -13.41
CA HIS A 207 8.25 -23.76 -13.19
C HIS A 207 9.37 -24.81 -13.12
N ARG A 208 10.37 -24.71 -14.00
CA ARG A 208 11.55 -25.58 -13.97
C ARG A 208 12.56 -24.97 -13.00
N TYR A 209 12.66 -25.56 -11.82
CA TYR A 209 13.42 -24.98 -10.73
C TYR A 209 14.87 -25.44 -10.74
N HIS A 210 15.79 -24.50 -10.53
CA HIS A 210 17.20 -24.75 -10.28
C HIS A 210 17.65 -24.03 -9.00
N PRO A 211 18.46 -24.65 -8.11
CA PRO A 211 18.89 -24.02 -6.85
C PRO A 211 19.62 -22.68 -7.02
N ASP A 212 20.33 -22.53 -8.14
CA ASP A 212 21.10 -21.31 -8.47
C ASP A 212 20.27 -20.18 -9.07
N GLU A 213 19.00 -20.42 -9.42
CA GLU A 213 18.12 -19.41 -10.01
C GLU A 213 17.99 -18.15 -9.11
N VAL A 214 18.23 -18.29 -7.81
CA VAL A 214 18.19 -17.15 -6.87
C VAL A 214 19.29 -16.12 -7.16
N LEU A 215 20.41 -16.57 -7.74
CA LEU A 215 21.56 -15.71 -8.05
C LEU A 215 21.30 -14.83 -9.28
N ASP A 216 20.40 -15.27 -10.17
CA ASP A 216 20.04 -14.54 -11.38
C ASP A 216 18.99 -13.44 -11.13
N LEU A 217 18.24 -13.51 -10.02
CA LEU A 217 17.16 -12.58 -9.68
C LEU A 217 17.61 -11.14 -9.40
N ASP A 218 18.90 -10.88 -9.20
CA ASP A 218 19.43 -9.54 -8.90
C ASP A 218 19.78 -8.74 -10.16
N GLN A 219 19.59 -9.31 -11.36
CA GLN A 219 19.93 -8.67 -12.64
C GLN A 219 18.76 -7.88 -13.27
N ASP A 220 17.55 -7.97 -12.70
CA ASP A 220 16.32 -7.30 -13.16
C ASP A 220 15.92 -6.10 -12.28
#